data_AF-A0A6J4P3C2-F1
#
_entry.id   AF-A0A6J4P3C2-F1
#
_cell.length_a   1.000
_cell.length_b   1.000
_cell.length_c   1.000
_cell.angle_alpha   90.00
_cell.angle_beta   90.00
_cell.angle_gamma   90.00
#
_symmetry.space_group_name_H-M   'P 1'
#
loop_
_entity.id
_entity.type
_entity.pdbx_description
1 polymer ?
#
loop_
_entity_poly.entity_id
_entity_poly.type
_entity_poly.pdbx_seq_one_letter_code
_entity_poly.pdbx_strand_id
1 'polypeptide(L)' 'LISCGGLLTLDAIRQLEDALGLPVTASSPAGFWDVVRLGGWDPSSRGFGRLFEPGVPARHG' A
#
# COMPACT_ATOMS: atom_id res chain seq x y z
N LEU A 1 0.79 -8.56 -6.29
CA LEU A 1 1.94 -7.73 -6.71
C LEU A 1 1.64 -7.18 -8.10
N ILE A 2 1.50 -5.86 -8.21
CA ILE A 2 1.42 -5.12 -9.48
C ILE A 2 2.75 -4.35 -9.66
N SER A 3 3.31 -4.26 -10.88
CA SER A 3 4.64 -3.70 -11.18
C SER A 3 4.62 -2.20 -11.57
N CYS A 4 5.78 -1.51 -11.44
CA CYS A 4 5.98 -0.06 -11.26
C CYS A 4 6.35 0.79 -12.50
N GLY A 5 5.67 0.65 -13.64
CA GLY A 5 6.02 1.45 -14.83
C GLY A 5 5.38 2.83 -14.94
N GLY A 6 4.06 2.94 -14.67
CA GLY A 6 3.36 4.19 -15.03
C GLY A 6 1.87 4.08 -15.23
N LEU A 7 1.18 3.21 -14.47
CA LEU A 7 -0.26 3.36 -14.32
C LEU A 7 -0.53 3.98 -12.95
N LEU A 8 -1.39 5.01 -12.93
CA LEU A 8 -2.08 5.56 -11.76
C LEU A 8 -2.71 4.41 -10.95
N THR A 9 -1.92 3.78 -10.08
CA THR A 9 -2.21 2.45 -9.50
C THR A 9 -2.79 2.54 -8.10
N LEU A 10 -2.85 3.73 -7.50
CA LEU A 10 -3.48 3.92 -6.19
C LEU A 10 -5.00 3.71 -6.26
N ASP A 11 -5.66 4.21 -7.30
CA ASP A 11 -7.09 3.93 -7.51
C ASP A 11 -7.34 2.46 -7.86
N ALA A 12 -6.44 1.85 -8.65
CA ALA A 12 -6.53 0.44 -9.01
C ALA A 12 -6.38 -0.49 -7.79
N ILE A 13 -5.53 -0.14 -6.82
CA ILE A 13 -5.38 -0.90 -5.58
C ILE A 13 -6.70 -0.93 -4.82
N ARG A 14 -7.34 0.23 -4.60
CA ARG A 14 -8.65 0.26 -3.94
C ARG A 14 -9.71 -0.53 -4.67
N GLN A 15 -9.83 -0.35 -5.99
CA GLN A 15 -10.81 -1.07 -6.79
C GLN A 15 -10.59 -2.59 -6.74
N LEU A 16 -9.33 -3.04 -6.72
CA LEU A 16 -9.00 -4.46 -6.60
C LEU A 16 -9.26 -4.99 -5.20
N GLU A 17 -8.98 -4.24 -4.15
CA GLU A 17 -9.32 -4.64 -2.78
C GLU A 17 -10.84 -4.74 -2.61
N ASP A 18 -11.59 -3.82 -3.19
CA ASP A 18 -13.05 -3.81 -3.18
C ASP A 18 -13.62 -4.99 -4.00
N ALA A 19 -13.02 -5.31 -5.16
CA ALA A 19 -13.45 -6.42 -6.01
C ALA A 19 -13.05 -7.81 -5.48
N LEU A 20 -11.88 -7.93 -4.85
CA LEU A 20 -11.33 -9.22 -4.41
C LEU A 20 -11.59 -9.50 -2.92
N GLY A 21 -11.94 -8.49 -2.13
CA GLY A 21 -12.07 -8.58 -0.68
C GLY A 21 -10.74 -8.79 0.07
N LEU A 22 -9.62 -8.90 -0.64
CA LEU A 22 -8.29 -9.20 -0.11
C LEU A 22 -7.40 -7.94 -0.15
N PRO A 23 -6.42 -7.80 0.77
CA PRO A 23 -5.42 -6.74 0.68
C PRO A 23 -4.61 -6.83 -0.62
N VAL A 24 -4.42 -5.70 -1.30
CA VAL A 24 -3.66 -5.63 -2.55
C VAL A 24 -2.53 -4.63 -2.39
N THR A 25 -1.36 -4.99 -2.89
CA THR A 25 -0.20 -4.09 -2.91
C THR A 25 0.63 -4.26 -4.19
N ALA A 26 1.43 -3.23 -4.45
CA ALA A 26 2.40 -3.12 -5.54
C ALA A 26 3.76 -2.75 -4.96
N SER A 27 4.84 -2.92 -5.73
CA SER A 27 6.19 -2.64 -5.23
C SER A 27 6.41 -1.16 -4.87
N SER A 28 5.84 -0.20 -5.61
CA SER A 28 6.00 1.23 -5.25
C SER A 28 5.29 1.60 -3.93
N PRO A 29 4.00 1.28 -3.72
CA PRO A 29 3.32 1.58 -2.45
C PRO A 29 3.93 0.83 -1.26
N ALA A 30 4.37 -0.42 -1.45
CA ALA A 30 5.06 -1.20 -0.42
C ALA A 30 6.38 -0.54 -0.01
N GLY A 31 7.24 -0.23 -0.97
CA GLY A 31 8.53 0.41 -0.70
C GLY A 31 8.38 1.82 -0.10
N PHE A 32 7.36 2.58 -0.53
CA PHE A 32 7.07 3.88 0.07
C PHE A 32 6.65 3.74 1.55
N TRP A 33 5.72 2.82 1.85
CA TRP A 33 5.29 2.54 3.22
C TRP A 33 6.48 2.14 4.12
N ASP A 34 7.37 1.28 3.62
CA ASP A 34 8.56 0.85 4.35
C ASP A 34 9.53 2.01 4.62
N VAL A 35 9.83 2.87 3.63
CA VAL A 35 10.73 4.02 3.80
C VAL A 35 10.20 5.03 4.80
N VAL A 36 8.91 5.37 4.72
CA VAL A 36 8.26 6.32 5.64
C VAL A 36 8.35 5.82 7.07
N ARG A 37 8.05 4.53 7.30
CA ARG A 37 8.15 3.89 8.60
C ARG A 37 9.59 3.84 9.12
N LEU A 38 10.55 3.45 8.28
CA LEU A 38 11.97 3.39 8.65
C LEU A 38 12.53 4.77 9.02
N GLY A 39 11.99 5.84 8.44
CA GLY A 39 12.32 7.21 8.80
C GLY A 39 11.68 7.70 10.11
N GLY A 40 10.86 6.89 10.79
CA GLY A 40 10.19 7.26 12.04
C GLY A 40 8.91 8.09 11.84
N TRP A 41 8.39 8.16 10.62
CA TRP A 41 7.16 8.90 10.28
C TRP A 41 5.96 7.97 10.31
N ASP A 42 4.76 8.52 10.48
CA ASP A 42 3.51 7.77 10.34
C ASP A 42 3.23 7.47 8.85
N PRO A 43 3.22 6.19 8.43
CA PRO A 43 2.91 5.84 7.05
C PRO A 43 1.41 5.77 6.78
N SER A 44 0.54 6.17 7.72
CA SER A 44 -0.91 6.09 7.53
C SER A 44 -1.42 7.12 6.51
N SER A 45 -2.31 6.69 5.61
CA SER A 45 -2.94 7.54 4.62
C SER A 45 -4.27 6.93 4.17
N ARG A 46 -5.37 7.52 4.65
CA ARG A 46 -6.72 7.03 4.37
C ARG A 46 -7.02 7.12 2.87
N GLY A 47 -7.67 6.09 2.34
CA GLY A 47 -8.12 6.07 0.94
C GLY A 47 -7.07 5.59 -0.07
N PHE A 48 -5.88 5.16 0.37
CA PHE A 48 -4.81 4.69 -0.51
C PHE A 48 -4.58 3.16 -0.47
N GLY A 49 -5.56 2.43 0.07
CA GLY A 49 -5.56 0.97 0.19
C GLY A 49 -5.17 0.49 1.58
N ARG A 50 -5.45 -0.78 1.88
CA ARG A 50 -5.34 -1.35 3.24
C ARG A 50 -3.92 -1.36 3.80
N LEU A 51 -2.88 -1.20 2.98
CA LEU A 51 -1.50 -1.05 3.45
C LEU A 51 -1.29 0.23 4.28
N PHE A 52 -2.00 1.31 3.95
CA PHE A 52 -1.84 2.63 4.58
C PHE A 52 -2.87 2.89 5.67
N GLU A 53 -3.69 1.92 6.05
CA GLU A 53 -4.60 2.09 7.18
C GLU A 53 -3.83 2.08 8.51
N PRO A 54 -4.30 2.81 9.54
CA PRO A 54 -3.67 2.85 10.84
C PRO A 54 -3.52 1.44 11.45
N GLY A 55 -2.36 1.17 12.06
CA GLY A 55 -2.14 -0.06 12.84
C GLY A 55 -1.72 -1.29 12.04
N VAL A 56 -1.39 -1.15 10.75
CA VAL A 56 -0.88 -2.26 9.92
C VAL A 56 0.54 -2.66 10.40
N PRO A 57 0.76 -3.94 10.81
CA PRO A 57 2.08 -4.41 11.22
C PRO A 57 3.02 -4.57 10.01
N ALA A 58 4.33 -4.44 10.25
CA ALA A 58 5.35 -4.68 9.23
C ALA A 58 5.25 -6.13 8.77
N ARG A 59 5.16 -6.29 7.44
CA ARG A 59 5.22 -7.60 6.81
C ARG A 59 6.69 -7.96 6.75
N HIS A 60 7.16 -8.77 7.69
CA HIS A 60 8.45 -9.43 7.54
C HIS A 60 8.27 -10.51 6.47
N GLY A 61 9.04 -10.39 5.39
CA GLY A 61 9.23 -11.44 4.41
C GLY A 61 10.08 -12.57 4.98
#